data_AF-Q4W965-F1
#
_entry.id   AF-Q4W965-F1
#
_cell.length_a   1.000
_cell.length_b   1.000
_cell.length_c   1.000
_cell.angle_alpha   90.00
_cell.angle_beta   90.00
_cell.angle_gamma   90.00
#
_symmetry.space_group_name_H-M   'P 1'
#
loop_
_entity.id
_entity.type
_entity.pdbx_description
1 polymer ?
#
loop_
_entity_poly.entity_id
_entity_poly.type
_entity_poly.pdbx_seq_one_letter_code
_entity_poly.pdbx_strand_id
1 'polypeptide(L)'
;MEQMHMSKIHQESKQVHIHCAVNDQRNIRNALHLAMISPREEEHVELARLLVEKGQVDPMGSVRQTGVVHSYAGPVEAFRYLIHQDEFLVDPEERNRSGRTILHHQIFHRLYYGESFERIQVLFAAGHHLSGGHIDGDPIYDGYSALHCAAHVWATAKLREGEHTARQSELVLRRLLTTGEGIHRISSRGYTALTTIGEMIHFCNRSPALNQEIIAAWLNLLSEAGHDVEAYCLTECTLERKRQETSRSAFPRFLIVFEKIEGVQRLNSMRISISSLEQVIEVEDEDEEAPKIESTRALSSHVVPSFRERRTDAMFPNRSVSLGLRKQIFAFVMFILFILLLRQT
;
A
#
# COMPACT_ATOMS: atom_id res chain seq x y z
N MET A 1 -28.71 -18.75 57.09
CA MET A 1 -27.60 -19.36 56.33
C MET A 1 -27.72 -19.16 54.82
N GLU A 2 -28.63 -18.30 54.33
CA GLU A 2 -28.85 -18.06 52.89
C GLU A 2 -28.33 -16.69 52.40
N GLN A 3 -28.10 -15.72 53.30
CA GLN A 3 -27.58 -14.40 52.93
C GLN A 3 -26.09 -14.38 52.56
N MET A 4 -25.32 -15.40 52.98
CA MET A 4 -23.89 -15.50 52.61
C MET A 4 -23.68 -16.14 51.22
N HIS A 5 -24.71 -16.76 50.64
CA HIS A 5 -24.65 -17.39 49.32
C HIS A 5 -24.99 -16.41 48.18
N MET A 6 -25.88 -15.44 48.45
CA MET A 6 -26.19 -14.35 47.52
C MET A 6 -25.04 -13.35 47.33
N SER A 7 -24.15 -13.20 48.32
CA SER A 7 -22.95 -12.36 48.22
C SER A 7 -21.88 -12.91 47.27
N LYS A 8 -21.79 -14.24 47.13
CA LYS A 8 -20.82 -14.86 46.19
C LYS A 8 -21.32 -14.80 44.75
N ILE A 9 -22.61 -15.04 44.54
CA ILE A 9 -23.23 -15.01 43.20
C ILE A 9 -23.28 -13.59 42.63
N HIS A 10 -23.42 -12.56 43.48
CA HIS A 10 -23.39 -11.17 43.02
C HIS A 10 -21.98 -10.61 42.78
N GLN A 11 -20.94 -11.27 43.31
CA GLN A 11 -19.54 -10.87 43.09
C GLN A 11 -18.88 -11.61 41.92
N GLU A 12 -19.41 -12.78 41.53
CA GLU A 12 -18.99 -13.52 40.32
C GLU A 12 -19.64 -12.99 39.02
N SER A 13 -20.63 -12.08 39.12
CA SER A 13 -21.32 -11.47 37.97
C SER A 13 -20.56 -10.32 37.28
N LYS A 14 -19.35 -9.95 37.74
CA LYS A 14 -18.59 -8.79 37.21
C LYS A 14 -17.27 -9.11 36.50
N GLN A 15 -16.95 -10.38 36.27
CA GLN A 15 -15.85 -10.78 35.39
C GLN A 15 -16.39 -11.71 34.31
N VAL A 16 -16.95 -11.12 33.26
CA VAL A 16 -16.96 -11.81 31.95
C VAL A 16 -15.52 -11.79 31.44
N HIS A 17 -14.71 -12.71 31.98
CA HIS A 17 -13.46 -13.11 31.34
C HIS A 17 -13.85 -13.80 30.03
N ILE A 18 -13.74 -13.07 28.92
CA ILE A 18 -13.79 -13.68 27.59
C ILE A 18 -12.51 -14.49 27.45
N HIS A 19 -12.52 -15.71 27.99
CA HIS A 19 -11.47 -16.68 27.85
C HIS A 19 -11.63 -17.33 26.47
N CYS A 20 -11.29 -16.59 25.40
CA CYS A 20 -11.02 -17.23 24.12
C CYS A 20 -9.65 -17.92 24.20
N ALA A 21 -9.68 -19.14 24.73
CA ALA A 21 -8.68 -20.18 24.50
C ALA A 21 -8.30 -20.25 23.00
N VAL A 22 -7.07 -20.55 22.58
CA VAL A 22 -5.84 -20.96 23.24
C VAL A 22 -4.72 -20.73 22.23
N ASN A 23 -3.52 -20.47 22.75
CA ASN A 23 -2.26 -20.48 22.04
C ASN A 23 -2.09 -21.72 21.14
N ASP A 24 -2.41 -21.61 19.86
CA ASP A 24 -1.80 -22.43 18.81
C ASP A 24 -0.84 -21.54 18.03
N GLN A 25 0.45 -21.62 18.37
CA GLN A 25 1.54 -20.72 17.99
C GLN A 25 1.78 -20.56 16.47
N ARG A 26 0.92 -21.11 15.62
CA ARG A 26 1.03 -21.04 14.17
C ARG A 26 -0.05 -20.17 13.49
N ASN A 27 -1.12 -19.72 14.18
CA ASN A 27 -2.21 -19.00 13.50
C ASN A 27 -3.22 -18.18 14.35
N ILE A 28 -2.83 -17.56 15.47
CA ILE A 28 -3.80 -16.97 16.43
C ILE A 28 -4.35 -15.60 15.97
N ARG A 29 -5.33 -15.50 15.08
CA ARG A 29 -6.06 -14.21 14.97
C ARG A 29 -6.68 -13.88 16.34
N ASN A 30 -6.29 -12.78 16.99
CA ASN A 30 -6.91 -12.37 18.25
C ASN A 30 -8.37 -11.93 17.99
N ALA A 31 -9.19 -11.87 19.04
CA ALA A 31 -10.63 -11.57 18.91
C ALA A 31 -10.89 -10.24 18.16
N LEU A 32 -10.04 -9.23 18.38
CA LEU A 32 -10.12 -7.95 17.69
C LEU A 32 -9.84 -8.07 16.19
N HIS A 33 -8.84 -8.86 15.79
CA HIS A 33 -8.59 -9.15 14.37
C HIS A 33 -9.80 -9.81 13.70
N LEU A 34 -10.47 -10.74 14.39
CA LEU A 34 -11.65 -11.41 13.86
C LEU A 34 -12.85 -10.47 13.76
N ALA A 35 -13.04 -9.61 14.76
CA ALA A 35 -14.08 -8.59 14.75
C ALA A 35 -13.90 -7.60 13.59
N MET A 36 -12.67 -7.10 13.37
CA MET A 36 -12.40 -6.06 12.37
C MET A 36 -12.37 -6.56 10.91
N ILE A 37 -12.42 -7.88 10.68
CA ILE A 37 -12.60 -8.47 9.35
C ILE A 37 -14.01 -9.01 9.13
N SER A 38 -14.91 -8.80 10.09
CA SER A 38 -16.31 -9.19 9.99
C SER A 38 -16.97 -8.45 8.82
N PRO A 39 -17.93 -9.06 8.10
CA PRO A 39 -18.70 -8.36 7.08
C PRO A 39 -19.72 -7.37 7.68
N ARG A 40 -19.98 -7.42 8.99
CA ARG A 40 -20.86 -6.48 9.70
C ARG A 40 -20.09 -5.25 10.16
N GLU A 41 -19.73 -4.43 9.18
CA GLU A 41 -18.92 -3.23 9.40
C GLU A 41 -19.58 -2.25 10.38
N GLU A 42 -20.91 -2.20 10.42
CA GLU A 42 -21.70 -1.39 11.34
C GLU A 42 -21.49 -1.73 12.82
N GLU A 43 -21.05 -2.97 13.14
CA GLU A 43 -20.77 -3.40 14.52
C GLU A 43 -19.30 -3.17 14.92
N HIS A 44 -18.44 -2.73 13.98
CA HIS A 44 -16.99 -2.66 14.24
C HIS A 44 -16.64 -1.72 15.39
N VAL A 45 -17.33 -0.60 15.55
CA VAL A 45 -16.99 0.36 16.60
C VAL A 45 -17.37 -0.19 17.98
N GLU A 46 -18.55 -0.80 18.13
CA GLU A 46 -18.97 -1.42 19.38
C GLU A 46 -18.08 -2.61 19.75
N LEU A 47 -17.71 -3.43 18.77
CA LEU A 47 -16.79 -4.56 18.98
C LEU A 47 -15.39 -4.09 19.35
N ALA A 48 -14.88 -3.02 18.71
CA ALA A 48 -13.60 -2.43 19.06
C ALA A 48 -13.62 -1.87 20.49
N ARG A 49 -14.67 -1.13 20.87
CA ARG A 49 -14.86 -0.66 22.25
C ARG A 49 -14.84 -1.80 23.25
N LEU A 50 -15.69 -2.82 23.05
CA LEU A 50 -15.80 -3.94 23.97
C LEU A 50 -14.47 -4.67 24.19
N LEU A 51 -13.66 -4.82 23.14
CA LEU A 51 -12.41 -5.58 23.16
C LEU A 51 -11.21 -4.74 23.61
N VAL A 52 -11.21 -3.44 23.38
CA VAL A 52 -10.10 -2.53 23.73
C VAL A 52 -10.29 -1.89 25.12
N GLU A 53 -11.50 -1.41 25.47
CA GLU A 53 -11.77 -0.67 26.73
C GLU A 53 -11.44 -1.47 28.00
N LYS A 54 -11.42 -2.80 27.91
CA LYS A 54 -11.07 -3.68 29.03
C LYS A 54 -9.60 -4.08 29.06
N GLY A 55 -8.75 -3.45 28.23
CA GLY A 55 -7.35 -3.83 28.03
C GLY A 55 -7.19 -5.28 27.53
N GLN A 56 -8.24 -5.87 26.95
CA GLN A 56 -8.26 -7.29 26.62
C GLN A 56 -7.45 -7.59 25.36
N VAL A 57 -7.41 -6.65 24.40
CA VAL A 57 -6.67 -6.82 23.16
C VAL A 57 -6.01 -5.50 22.74
N ASP A 58 -4.69 -5.52 22.67
CA ASP A 58 -3.90 -4.45 22.08
C ASP A 58 -4.21 -4.32 20.57
N PRO A 59 -4.69 -3.15 20.08
CA PRO A 59 -4.95 -2.93 18.66
C PRO A 59 -3.68 -3.00 17.79
N MET A 60 -2.50 -2.81 18.40
CA MET A 60 -1.19 -2.97 17.78
C MET A 60 -0.70 -4.43 17.80
N GLY A 61 -1.21 -5.24 18.72
CA GLY A 61 -0.81 -6.64 18.91
C GLY A 61 -1.05 -7.50 17.66
N SER A 62 0.01 -7.81 16.90
CA SER A 62 -0.07 -8.56 15.63
C SER A 62 0.03 -10.07 15.83
N VAL A 63 -0.78 -10.83 15.07
CA VAL A 63 -0.53 -12.27 14.85
C VAL A 63 -0.24 -12.62 13.38
N ARG A 64 -0.48 -11.71 12.45
CA ARG A 64 -0.22 -11.93 11.02
C ARG A 64 0.52 -10.77 10.37
N GLN A 65 1.64 -10.36 10.96
CA GLN A 65 2.67 -9.53 10.32
C GLN A 65 2.30 -8.05 10.15
N THR A 66 1.01 -7.70 10.30
CA THR A 66 0.48 -6.33 10.40
C THR A 66 -0.44 -6.26 11.62
N GLY A 67 -0.30 -5.26 12.50
CA GLY A 67 -1.29 -5.00 13.56
C GLY A 67 -2.68 -4.71 12.98
N VAL A 68 -3.75 -4.83 13.78
CA VAL A 68 -5.14 -4.61 13.33
C VAL A 68 -5.25 -3.24 12.66
N VAL A 69 -4.70 -2.22 13.32
CA VAL A 69 -4.72 -0.83 12.88
C VAL A 69 -4.06 -0.65 11.52
N HIS A 70 -2.92 -1.31 11.28
CA HIS A 70 -2.24 -1.24 9.98
C HIS A 70 -3.15 -1.71 8.84
N SER A 71 -3.86 -2.82 9.06
CA SER A 71 -4.62 -3.49 8.01
C SER A 71 -6.11 -3.14 7.96
N TYR A 72 -6.61 -2.33 8.89
CA TYR A 72 -8.02 -1.99 8.97
C TYR A 72 -8.50 -1.26 7.71
N ALA A 73 -9.63 -1.69 7.16
CA ALA A 73 -10.20 -1.19 5.90
C ALA A 73 -11.69 -0.79 6.02
N GLY A 74 -12.29 -0.96 7.20
CA GLY A 74 -13.71 -0.70 7.44
C GLY A 74 -14.04 0.77 7.76
N PRO A 75 -15.15 1.02 8.46
CA PRO A 75 -15.66 2.35 8.76
C PRO A 75 -14.70 3.25 9.54
N VAL A 76 -14.73 4.54 9.21
CA VAL A 76 -13.82 5.57 9.74
C VAL A 76 -13.99 5.73 11.25
N GLU A 77 -15.20 5.55 11.78
CA GLU A 77 -15.53 5.72 13.20
C GLU A 77 -14.80 4.70 14.06
N ALA A 78 -14.83 3.43 13.65
CA ALA A 78 -14.09 2.36 14.32
C ALA A 78 -12.58 2.57 14.18
N PHE A 79 -12.09 3.01 13.01
CA PHE A 79 -10.68 3.35 12.84
C PHE A 79 -10.25 4.51 13.76
N ARG A 80 -11.06 5.56 13.85
CA ARG A 80 -10.83 6.70 14.73
C ARG A 80 -10.75 6.27 16.19
N TYR A 81 -11.66 5.39 16.61
CA TYR A 81 -11.62 4.81 17.95
C TYR A 81 -10.32 4.03 18.19
N LEU A 82 -9.94 3.15 17.26
CA LEU A 82 -8.70 2.35 17.39
C LEU A 82 -7.43 3.22 17.52
N ILE A 83 -7.41 4.40 16.89
CA ILE A 83 -6.27 5.34 16.96
C ILE A 83 -6.28 6.18 18.25
N HIS A 84 -7.44 6.63 18.72
CA HIS A 84 -7.56 7.63 19.79
C HIS A 84 -7.96 7.07 21.16
N GLN A 85 -8.17 5.76 21.28
CA GLN A 85 -8.43 5.10 22.56
C GLN A 85 -7.26 5.31 23.55
N ASP A 86 -7.55 5.32 24.84
CA ASP A 86 -6.61 5.71 25.91
C ASP A 86 -5.89 4.50 26.55
N GLU A 87 -6.35 3.28 26.26
CA GLU A 87 -5.87 2.05 26.88
C GLU A 87 -4.49 1.59 26.35
N PHE A 88 -4.21 1.82 25.07
CA PHE A 88 -2.97 1.44 24.41
C PHE A 88 -2.35 2.59 23.63
N LEU A 89 -1.03 2.77 23.72
CA LEU A 89 -0.34 3.74 22.87
C LEU A 89 -0.25 3.21 21.44
N VAL A 90 -0.85 3.95 20.50
CA VAL A 90 -0.73 3.69 19.06
C VAL A 90 0.40 4.54 18.50
N ASP A 91 1.63 4.03 18.58
CA ASP A 91 2.83 4.77 18.21
C ASP A 91 2.85 5.12 16.70
N PRO A 92 2.95 6.40 16.32
CA PRO A 92 3.23 6.86 14.97
C PRO A 92 4.41 6.19 14.25
N GLU A 93 5.44 5.83 15.01
CA GLU A 93 6.67 5.22 14.51
C GLU A 93 6.61 3.69 14.43
N GLU A 94 5.57 3.05 14.97
CA GLU A 94 5.43 1.59 14.93
C GLU A 94 5.40 1.11 13.48
N ARG A 95 6.19 0.07 13.19
CA ARG A 95 6.36 -0.48 11.84
C ARG A 95 5.88 -1.92 11.78
N ASN A 96 5.22 -2.25 10.69
CA ASN A 96 4.99 -3.65 10.35
C ASN A 96 6.30 -4.34 9.87
N ARG A 97 6.25 -5.63 9.60
CA ARG A 97 7.44 -6.41 9.17
C ARG A 97 8.05 -5.98 7.84
N SER A 98 7.34 -5.20 7.05
CA SER A 98 7.84 -4.59 5.81
C SER A 98 8.29 -3.15 6.04
N GLY A 99 8.53 -2.75 7.28
CA GLY A 99 9.04 -1.42 7.56
C GLY A 99 8.04 -0.29 7.40
N ARG A 100 6.76 -0.57 7.15
CA ARG A 100 5.76 0.47 6.90
C ARG A 100 5.17 0.91 8.23
N THR A 101 5.12 2.21 8.47
CA THR A 101 4.23 2.75 9.51
C THR A 101 2.77 2.57 9.13
N ILE A 102 1.85 2.80 10.07
CA ILE A 102 0.40 2.74 9.82
C ILE A 102 0.03 3.62 8.61
N LEU A 103 0.54 4.86 8.56
CA LEU A 103 0.26 5.80 7.46
C LEU A 103 0.74 5.25 6.11
N HIS A 104 1.98 4.77 6.03
CA HIS A 104 2.51 4.18 4.79
C HIS A 104 1.66 3.00 4.34
N HIS A 105 1.27 2.10 5.25
CA HIS A 105 0.46 0.94 4.91
C HIS A 105 -0.96 1.31 4.46
N GLN A 106 -1.60 2.28 5.12
CA GLN A 106 -2.93 2.74 4.75
C GLN A 106 -2.94 3.40 3.36
N ILE A 107 -1.94 4.25 3.06
CA ILE A 107 -1.78 4.85 1.73
C ILE A 107 -1.54 3.75 0.68
N PHE A 108 -0.59 2.85 0.91
CA PHE A 108 -0.14 1.91 -0.10
C PHE A 108 -1.14 0.78 -0.39
N HIS A 109 -1.89 0.35 0.63
CA HIS A 109 -2.68 -0.87 0.58
C HIS A 109 -4.14 -0.72 0.99
N ARG A 110 -4.62 0.47 1.36
CA ARG A 110 -6.00 0.63 1.86
C ARG A 110 -6.79 1.77 1.21
N LEU A 111 -6.20 2.51 0.26
CA LEU A 111 -6.87 3.59 -0.47
C LEU A 111 -7.97 3.17 -1.45
N TYR A 112 -8.17 1.87 -1.67
CA TYR A 112 -9.18 1.34 -2.57
C TYR A 112 -10.45 0.86 -1.84
N TYR A 113 -10.56 1.10 -0.52
CA TYR A 113 -11.70 0.68 0.30
C TYR A 113 -12.42 1.87 0.93
N GLY A 114 -13.70 2.05 0.56
CA GLY A 114 -14.63 2.98 1.21
C GLY A 114 -14.09 4.40 1.34
N GLU A 115 -14.42 5.05 2.46
CA GLU A 115 -13.97 6.40 2.84
C GLU A 115 -12.51 6.36 3.33
N SER A 116 -11.59 6.02 2.42
CA SER A 116 -10.19 5.74 2.75
C SER A 116 -9.40 7.00 3.11
N PHE A 117 -9.71 8.14 2.48
CA PHE A 117 -9.06 9.40 2.74
C PHE A 117 -9.42 9.92 4.13
N GLU A 118 -10.65 9.73 4.57
CA GLU A 118 -11.13 10.08 5.90
C GLU A 118 -10.37 9.29 6.98
N ARG A 119 -10.06 8.00 6.73
CA ARG A 119 -9.14 7.23 7.60
C ARG A 119 -7.73 7.82 7.60
N ILE A 120 -7.20 8.24 6.44
CA ILE A 120 -5.91 8.91 6.38
C ILE A 120 -5.94 10.26 7.14
N GLN A 121 -7.04 11.01 7.09
CA GLN A 121 -7.21 12.24 7.86
C GLN A 121 -7.18 12.00 9.37
N VAL A 122 -7.75 10.89 9.86
CA VAL A 122 -7.61 10.45 11.25
C VAL A 122 -6.13 10.33 11.65
N LEU A 123 -5.31 9.71 10.79
CA LEU A 123 -3.87 9.56 11.03
C LEU A 123 -3.13 10.90 11.03
N PHE A 124 -3.44 11.78 10.07
CA PHE A 124 -2.87 13.13 10.06
C PHE A 124 -3.22 13.90 11.34
N ALA A 125 -4.47 13.83 11.78
CA ALA A 125 -4.94 14.52 13.00
C ALA A 125 -4.28 13.97 14.27
N ALA A 126 -4.00 12.66 14.31
CA ALA A 126 -3.33 11.99 15.42
C ALA A 126 -1.79 12.07 15.37
N GLY A 127 -1.20 12.81 14.42
CA GLY A 127 0.26 13.00 14.35
C GLY A 127 1.04 11.83 13.76
N HIS A 128 0.38 10.91 13.03
CA HIS A 128 1.06 9.80 12.35
C HIS A 128 1.84 10.21 11.08
N HIS A 129 1.78 11.49 10.70
CA HIS A 129 2.60 12.06 9.64
C HIS A 129 3.93 12.58 10.21
N LEU A 130 4.95 11.73 10.14
CA LEU A 130 6.28 12.02 10.68
C LEU A 130 7.14 12.74 9.65
N SER A 131 7.75 13.86 10.07
CA SER A 131 8.78 14.53 9.26
C SER A 131 9.95 13.57 9.03
N GLY A 132 10.37 13.41 7.77
CA GLY A 132 11.41 12.44 7.44
C GLY A 132 10.96 10.97 7.52
N GLY A 133 9.68 10.69 7.77
CA GLY A 133 9.12 9.34 7.73
C GLY A 133 9.36 8.66 6.39
N HIS A 134 9.75 7.39 6.42
CA HIS A 134 10.00 6.56 5.24
C HIS A 134 9.83 5.08 5.59
N ILE A 135 9.59 4.24 4.59
CA ILE A 135 9.61 2.78 4.71
C ILE A 135 11.06 2.30 4.93
N ASP A 136 11.27 1.38 5.86
CA ASP A 136 12.60 0.85 6.21
C ASP A 136 12.64 -0.68 6.16
N GLY A 137 13.46 -1.26 5.28
CA GLY A 137 13.66 -2.71 5.20
C GLY A 137 12.71 -3.45 4.26
N ASP A 138 11.91 -2.73 3.45
CA ASP A 138 11.20 -3.32 2.31
C ASP A 138 12.11 -3.35 1.09
N PRO A 139 12.44 -4.51 0.50
CA PRO A 139 13.42 -4.61 -0.58
C PRO A 139 13.04 -3.81 -1.85
N ILE A 140 11.77 -3.49 -2.04
CA ILE A 140 11.27 -2.81 -3.25
C ILE A 140 11.00 -1.32 -2.96
N TYR A 141 10.48 -1.03 -1.78
CA TYR A 141 10.00 0.31 -1.42
C TYR A 141 10.82 1.00 -0.33
N ASP A 142 12.02 0.48 -0.03
CA ASP A 142 12.93 1.09 0.94
C ASP A 142 13.16 2.58 0.65
N GLY A 143 13.04 3.40 1.69
CA GLY A 143 13.17 4.85 1.61
C GLY A 143 11.96 5.59 1.02
N TYR A 144 10.88 4.91 0.62
CA TYR A 144 9.66 5.60 0.17
C TYR A 144 9.04 6.39 1.34
N SER A 145 8.82 7.69 1.13
CA SER A 145 7.99 8.52 2.02
C SER A 145 6.49 8.33 1.73
N ALA A 146 5.64 8.95 2.56
CA ALA A 146 4.20 9.01 2.30
C ALA A 146 3.88 9.59 0.91
N LEU A 147 4.65 10.60 0.46
CA LEU A 147 4.49 11.18 -0.87
C LEU A 147 4.80 10.18 -2.00
N HIS A 148 5.86 9.38 -1.86
CA HIS A 148 6.17 8.30 -2.82
C HIS A 148 5.03 7.27 -2.88
N CYS A 149 4.53 6.85 -1.73
CA CYS A 149 3.41 5.90 -1.63
C CYS A 149 2.15 6.44 -2.33
N ALA A 150 1.78 7.69 -2.06
CA ALA A 150 0.60 8.31 -2.65
C ALA A 150 0.77 8.55 -4.16
N ALA A 151 1.95 8.96 -4.62
CA ALA A 151 2.24 9.12 -6.05
C ALA A 151 2.18 7.78 -6.80
N HIS A 152 2.74 6.72 -6.21
CA HIS A 152 2.68 5.36 -6.75
C HIS A 152 1.24 4.88 -6.95
N VAL A 153 0.43 4.95 -5.89
CA VAL A 153 -0.97 4.48 -5.92
C VAL A 153 -1.79 5.33 -6.87
N TRP A 154 -1.62 6.65 -6.86
CA TRP A 154 -2.32 7.57 -7.75
C TRP A 154 -2.03 7.29 -9.23
N ALA A 155 -0.74 7.20 -9.61
CA ALA A 155 -0.36 6.92 -10.99
C ALA A 155 -0.86 5.54 -11.45
N THR A 156 -0.71 4.52 -10.60
CA THR A 156 -1.24 3.18 -10.88
C THR A 156 -2.75 3.21 -11.10
N ALA A 157 -3.49 3.93 -10.26
CA ALA A 157 -4.94 4.04 -10.36
C ALA A 157 -5.37 4.78 -11.63
N LYS A 158 -4.72 5.90 -11.98
CA LYS A 158 -4.98 6.64 -13.24
C LYS A 158 -4.71 5.76 -14.47
N LEU A 159 -3.59 5.04 -14.51
CA LEU A 159 -3.24 4.12 -15.61
C LEU A 159 -4.20 2.93 -15.75
N ARG A 160 -4.83 2.53 -14.64
CA ARG A 160 -5.82 1.44 -14.59
C ARG A 160 -7.27 1.93 -14.61
N GLU A 161 -7.49 3.23 -14.83
CA GLU A 161 -8.83 3.84 -14.87
C GLU A 161 -9.65 3.63 -13.57
N GLY A 162 -8.95 3.45 -12.44
CA GLY A 162 -9.53 3.27 -11.11
C GLY A 162 -9.92 4.60 -10.47
N GLU A 163 -11.04 5.20 -10.90
CA GLU A 163 -11.43 6.57 -10.53
C GLU A 163 -11.54 6.79 -9.02
N HIS A 164 -12.13 5.85 -8.27
CA HIS A 164 -12.24 5.96 -6.82
C HIS A 164 -10.86 6.06 -6.15
N THR A 165 -9.99 5.08 -6.39
CA THR A 165 -8.64 5.06 -5.80
C THR A 165 -7.81 6.25 -6.26
N ALA A 166 -7.94 6.66 -7.53
CA ALA A 166 -7.25 7.83 -8.06
C ALA A 166 -7.68 9.10 -7.31
N ARG A 167 -8.99 9.31 -7.12
CA ARG A 167 -9.52 10.46 -6.36
C ARG A 167 -9.04 10.45 -4.90
N GLN A 168 -9.13 9.30 -4.22
CA GLN A 168 -8.71 9.17 -2.83
C GLN A 168 -7.21 9.45 -2.68
N SER A 169 -6.37 8.90 -3.57
CA SER A 169 -4.93 9.13 -3.58
C SER A 169 -4.57 10.58 -3.93
N GLU A 170 -5.34 11.23 -4.82
CA GLU A 170 -5.15 12.64 -5.16
C GLU A 170 -5.40 13.55 -3.94
N LEU A 171 -6.43 13.27 -3.14
CA LEU A 171 -6.69 14.01 -1.89
C LEU A 171 -5.52 13.87 -0.91
N VAL A 172 -4.92 12.68 -0.80
CA VAL A 172 -3.70 12.46 -0.01
C VAL A 172 -2.53 13.27 -0.56
N LEU A 173 -2.30 13.25 -1.89
CA LEU A 173 -1.24 14.03 -2.53
C LEU A 173 -1.38 15.52 -2.24
N ARG A 174 -2.58 16.09 -2.41
CA ARG A 174 -2.86 17.51 -2.10
C ARG A 174 -2.52 17.84 -0.65
N ARG A 175 -2.86 16.95 0.29
CA ARG A 175 -2.53 17.13 1.71
C ARG A 175 -1.02 17.07 1.98
N LEU A 176 -0.30 16.13 1.36
CA LEU A 176 1.14 15.98 1.55
C LEU A 176 1.93 17.14 0.92
N LEU A 177 1.54 17.59 -0.28
CA LEU A 177 2.20 18.69 -0.97
C LEU A 177 2.05 20.03 -0.26
N THR A 178 0.94 20.24 0.45
CA THR A 178 0.67 21.46 1.23
C THR A 178 1.27 21.43 2.64
N THR A 179 1.69 20.27 3.13
CA THR A 179 2.30 20.10 4.46
C THR A 179 3.83 20.17 4.44
N GLY A 180 4.44 20.49 3.29
CA GLY A 180 5.88 20.70 3.17
C GLY A 180 6.70 19.40 3.12
N GLU A 181 6.11 18.28 2.71
CA GLU A 181 6.89 17.08 2.38
C GLU A 181 7.98 17.40 1.35
N GLY A 182 9.14 16.77 1.48
CA GLY A 182 10.24 16.93 0.54
C GLY A 182 9.87 16.36 -0.83
N ILE A 183 9.40 17.22 -1.75
CA ILE A 183 8.97 16.83 -3.10
C ILE A 183 10.11 16.24 -3.95
N HIS A 184 11.35 16.59 -3.62
CA HIS A 184 12.58 16.09 -4.23
C HIS A 184 13.27 14.98 -3.42
N ARG A 185 12.58 14.45 -2.40
CA ARG A 185 13.16 13.42 -1.55
C ARG A 185 13.47 12.18 -2.38
N ILE A 186 14.61 11.58 -2.10
CA ILE A 186 15.12 10.42 -2.83
C ILE A 186 14.99 9.18 -1.95
N SER A 187 14.38 8.12 -2.48
CA SER A 187 14.32 6.80 -1.84
C SER A 187 15.67 6.06 -1.92
N SER A 188 15.78 4.90 -1.28
CA SER A 188 17.00 4.08 -1.33
C SER A 188 17.33 3.57 -2.74
N ARG A 189 16.34 3.54 -3.64
CA ARG A 189 16.49 3.21 -5.08
C ARG A 189 16.81 4.42 -5.95
N GLY A 190 17.00 5.60 -5.36
CA GLY A 190 17.29 6.82 -6.10
C GLY A 190 16.04 7.47 -6.69
N TYR A 191 14.84 7.13 -6.22
CA TYR A 191 13.59 7.63 -6.83
C TYR A 191 13.06 8.84 -6.09
N THR A 192 12.60 9.83 -6.85
CA THR A 192 11.67 10.87 -6.37
C THR A 192 10.22 10.41 -6.58
N ALA A 193 9.26 11.20 -6.11
CA ALA A 193 7.85 10.96 -6.41
C ALA A 193 7.57 10.94 -7.93
N LEU A 194 8.22 11.82 -8.70
CA LEU A 194 8.12 11.80 -10.17
C LEU A 194 8.76 10.55 -10.77
N THR A 195 9.91 10.09 -10.27
CA THR A 195 10.49 8.82 -10.70
C THR A 195 9.55 7.65 -10.44
N THR A 196 8.86 7.63 -9.29
CA THR A 196 7.85 6.61 -9.00
C THR A 196 6.66 6.66 -9.97
N ILE A 197 6.19 7.85 -10.36
CA ILE A 197 5.16 7.99 -11.40
C ILE A 197 5.68 7.47 -12.74
N GLY A 198 6.92 7.82 -13.11
CA GLY A 198 7.58 7.34 -14.32
C GLY A 198 7.71 5.82 -14.38
N GLU A 199 8.04 5.18 -13.25
CA GLU A 199 8.09 3.71 -13.13
C GLU A 199 6.73 3.08 -13.45
N MET A 200 5.64 3.65 -12.93
CA MET A 200 4.29 3.13 -13.19
C MET A 200 3.89 3.28 -14.67
N ILE A 201 4.21 4.43 -15.27
CA ILE A 201 4.01 4.68 -16.70
C ILE A 201 4.78 3.66 -17.54
N HIS A 202 6.07 3.45 -17.22
CA HIS A 202 6.93 2.50 -17.91
C HIS A 202 6.36 1.07 -17.88
N PHE A 203 5.96 0.59 -16.70
CA PHE A 203 5.43 -0.78 -16.57
C PHE A 203 4.04 -0.98 -17.16
N CYS A 204 3.14 0.00 -17.03
CA CYS A 204 1.79 -0.14 -17.58
C CYS A 204 1.74 0.05 -19.09
N ASN A 205 2.73 0.77 -19.67
CA ASN A 205 2.90 1.02 -21.10
C ASN A 205 1.59 1.37 -21.81
N ARG A 206 0.89 2.39 -21.28
CA ARG A 206 -0.36 2.92 -21.85
C ARG A 206 -0.07 3.91 -22.98
N SER A 207 -1.14 4.48 -23.57
CA SER A 207 -1.00 5.43 -24.68
C SER A 207 -0.13 6.63 -24.27
N PRO A 208 0.70 7.16 -25.19
CA PRO A 208 1.51 8.35 -24.91
C PRO A 208 0.68 9.55 -24.44
N ALA A 209 -0.55 9.70 -24.96
CA ALA A 209 -1.48 10.76 -24.54
C ALA A 209 -1.82 10.65 -23.05
N LEU A 210 -2.23 9.46 -22.57
CA LEU A 210 -2.53 9.24 -21.16
C LEU A 210 -1.30 9.47 -20.27
N ASN A 211 -0.12 9.04 -20.72
CA ASN A 211 1.12 9.25 -19.97
C ASN A 211 1.42 10.75 -19.80
N GLN A 212 1.22 11.54 -20.86
CA GLN A 212 1.37 13.00 -20.79
C GLN A 212 0.31 13.65 -19.90
N GLU A 213 -0.95 13.19 -19.95
CA GLU A 213 -2.01 13.68 -19.07
C GLU A 213 -1.69 13.45 -17.59
N ILE A 214 -1.15 12.27 -17.24
CA ILE A 214 -0.75 11.96 -15.86
C ILE A 214 0.40 12.85 -15.42
N ILE A 215 1.42 13.05 -16.26
CA ILE A 215 2.53 13.94 -15.91
C ILE A 215 2.04 15.39 -15.77
N ALA A 216 1.20 15.88 -16.69
CA ALA A 216 0.61 17.21 -16.61
C ALA A 216 -0.23 17.38 -15.34
N ALA A 217 -1.03 16.36 -14.96
CA ALA A 217 -1.80 16.38 -13.74
C ALA A 217 -0.91 16.43 -12.48
N TRP A 218 0.22 15.72 -12.48
CA TRP A 218 1.21 15.82 -11.40
C TRP A 218 1.80 17.23 -11.26
N LEU A 219 2.20 17.84 -12.37
CA LEU A 219 2.72 19.22 -12.38
C LEU A 219 1.66 20.24 -11.93
N ASN A 220 0.38 20.02 -12.31
CA ASN A 220 -0.73 20.84 -11.85
C ASN A 220 -0.91 20.72 -10.33
N LEU A 221 -0.82 19.52 -9.74
CA LEU A 221 -0.90 19.34 -8.29
C LEU A 221 0.22 20.08 -7.55
N LEU A 222 1.43 20.10 -8.11
CA LEU A 222 2.55 20.87 -7.57
C LEU A 222 2.29 22.38 -7.63
N SER A 223 1.85 22.87 -8.79
CA SER A 223 1.50 24.28 -9.00
C SER A 223 0.38 24.74 -8.05
N GLU A 224 -0.68 23.94 -7.92
CA GLU A 224 -1.81 24.22 -7.01
C GLU A 224 -1.40 24.22 -5.53
N ALA A 225 -0.37 23.45 -5.17
CA ALA A 225 0.23 23.49 -3.83
C ALA A 225 1.23 24.64 -3.64
N GLY A 226 1.45 25.48 -4.65
CA GLY A 226 2.30 26.68 -4.59
C GLY A 226 3.78 26.42 -4.91
N HIS A 227 4.13 25.26 -5.46
CA HIS A 227 5.50 24.96 -5.88
C HIS A 227 5.83 25.60 -7.22
N ASP A 228 7.05 26.11 -7.37
CA ASP A 228 7.57 26.57 -8.66
C ASP A 228 7.86 25.34 -9.55
N VAL A 229 6.99 25.13 -10.54
CA VAL A 229 7.05 23.99 -11.46
C VAL A 229 8.30 24.02 -12.34
N GLU A 230 8.81 25.20 -12.70
CA GLU A 230 10.02 25.32 -13.53
C GLU A 230 11.25 24.93 -12.70
N ALA A 231 11.38 25.50 -11.50
CA ALA A 231 12.46 25.14 -10.57
C ALA A 231 12.40 23.66 -10.16
N TYR A 232 11.19 23.12 -9.98
CA TYR A 232 10.95 21.72 -9.71
C TYR A 232 11.49 20.84 -10.85
N CYS A 233 11.10 21.11 -12.11
CA CYS A 233 11.53 20.33 -13.26
C CYS A 233 13.05 20.37 -13.47
N LEU A 234 13.69 21.53 -13.26
CA LEU A 234 15.15 21.66 -13.36
C LEU A 234 15.88 20.82 -12.30
N THR A 235 15.33 20.80 -11.08
CA THR A 235 15.86 20.00 -9.97
C THR A 235 15.70 18.51 -10.27
N GLU A 236 14.51 18.08 -10.67
CA GLU A 236 14.23 16.69 -11.06
C GLU A 236 15.12 16.23 -12.22
N CYS A 237 15.35 17.07 -13.24
CA CYS A 237 16.27 16.78 -14.33
C CYS A 237 17.70 16.51 -13.84
N THR A 238 18.17 17.28 -12.86
CA THR A 238 19.49 17.10 -12.25
C THR A 238 19.56 15.82 -11.41
N LEU A 239 18.50 15.52 -10.66
CA LEU A 239 18.41 14.30 -9.86
C LEU A 239 18.35 13.04 -10.73
N GLU A 240 17.58 13.10 -11.82
CA GLU A 240 17.46 12.01 -12.79
C GLU A 240 18.80 11.71 -13.46
N ARG A 241 19.60 12.73 -13.83
CA ARG A 241 20.95 12.53 -14.35
C ARG A 241 21.85 11.81 -13.34
N LYS A 242 21.81 12.20 -12.06
CA LYS A 242 22.58 11.53 -10.99
C LYS A 242 22.12 10.08 -10.77
N ARG A 243 20.81 9.82 -10.88
CA ARG A 243 20.25 8.47 -10.77
C ARG A 243 20.82 7.55 -11.86
N GLN A 244 21.00 8.06 -13.07
CA GLN A 244 21.59 7.33 -14.20
C GLN A 244 23.05 6.93 -13.97
N GLU A 245 23.83 7.80 -13.33
CA GLU A 245 25.24 7.55 -13.01
C GLU A 245 25.43 6.49 -11.92
N THR A 246 24.37 6.12 -11.19
CA THR A 246 24.45 5.22 -10.05
C THR A 246 24.19 3.76 -10.46
N SER A 247 25.09 2.84 -10.09
CA SER A 247 25.01 1.39 -10.43
C SER A 247 23.77 0.66 -9.89
N ARG A 248 23.07 1.24 -8.90
CA ARG A 248 21.81 0.73 -8.33
C ARG A 248 20.57 0.98 -9.20
N SER A 249 20.69 1.69 -10.33
CA SER A 249 19.63 1.89 -11.34
C SER A 249 19.26 0.62 -12.13
N ALA A 250 19.80 -0.55 -11.75
CA ALA A 250 19.78 -1.79 -12.51
C ALA A 250 18.39 -2.34 -12.86
N PHE A 251 17.31 -1.93 -12.18
CA PHE A 251 15.95 -2.31 -12.55
C PHE A 251 14.85 -1.45 -11.91
N PRO A 252 13.78 -1.11 -12.66
CA PRO A 252 13.63 -1.17 -14.11
C PRO A 252 14.46 -0.12 -14.85
N ARG A 253 14.90 -0.48 -16.06
CA ARG A 253 15.72 0.37 -16.93
C ARG A 253 14.84 1.36 -17.71
N PHE A 254 14.38 2.42 -17.03
CA PHE A 254 13.71 3.55 -17.68
C PHE A 254 14.35 4.88 -17.29
N LEU A 255 14.11 5.89 -18.11
CA LEU A 255 14.55 7.26 -17.92
C LEU A 255 13.38 8.23 -17.99
N ILE A 256 13.46 9.29 -17.19
CA ILE A 256 12.64 10.48 -17.37
C ILE A 256 13.43 11.47 -18.22
N VAL A 257 12.93 11.77 -19.41
CA VAL A 257 13.56 12.72 -20.33
C VAL A 257 12.88 14.08 -20.15
N PHE A 258 13.69 15.11 -19.98
CA PHE A 258 13.23 16.50 -19.88
C PHE A 258 13.73 17.27 -21.11
N GLU A 259 12.81 17.67 -21.99
CA GLU A 259 13.11 18.39 -23.23
C GLU A 259 12.65 19.83 -23.13
N LYS A 260 13.51 20.79 -23.48
CA LYS A 260 13.10 22.19 -23.57
C LYS A 260 12.36 22.41 -24.88
N ILE A 261 11.14 22.93 -24.82
CA ILE A 261 10.38 23.38 -26.00
C ILE A 261 10.85 24.79 -26.35
N GLU A 262 11.64 24.91 -27.41
CA GLU A 262 12.06 26.22 -27.92
C GLU A 262 10.86 27.02 -28.46
N GLY A 263 10.83 28.33 -28.17
CA GLY A 263 9.85 29.26 -28.75
C GLY A 263 8.58 29.54 -27.93
N VAL A 264 8.38 28.91 -26.76
CA VAL A 264 7.22 29.17 -25.88
C VAL A 264 7.66 29.99 -24.65
N GLN A 265 7.31 31.28 -24.61
CA GLN A 265 7.60 32.20 -23.50
C GLN A 265 6.74 32.00 -22.24
N ARG A 266 5.95 30.92 -22.14
CA ARG A 266 5.07 30.64 -20.99
C ARG A 266 5.62 29.49 -20.14
N LEU A 267 5.23 29.51 -18.87
CA LEU A 267 5.50 28.63 -17.70
C LEU A 267 5.63 27.09 -17.90
N ASN A 268 5.54 26.56 -19.11
CA ASN A 268 5.68 25.13 -19.43
C ASN A 268 6.64 24.93 -20.62
N SER A 269 7.86 25.46 -20.52
CA SER A 269 8.87 25.26 -21.57
C SER A 269 9.53 23.89 -21.53
N MET A 270 9.09 22.96 -20.67
CA MET A 270 9.69 21.65 -20.51
C MET A 270 8.67 20.53 -20.77
N ARG A 271 8.96 19.69 -21.75
CA ARG A 271 8.24 18.44 -22.02
C ARG A 271 8.92 17.32 -21.25
N ILE A 272 8.12 16.53 -20.54
CA ILE A 272 8.61 15.37 -19.79
C ILE A 272 8.10 14.11 -20.48
N SER A 273 8.98 13.15 -20.75
CA SER A 273 8.62 11.86 -21.32
C SER A 273 9.31 10.71 -20.59
N ILE A 274 8.75 9.51 -20.72
CA ILE A 274 9.31 8.29 -20.12
C ILE A 274 9.84 7.42 -21.26
N SER A 275 11.14 7.09 -21.21
CA SER A 275 11.80 6.27 -22.21
C SER A 275 12.32 4.96 -21.62
N SER A 276 12.21 3.86 -22.37
CA SER A 276 12.85 2.59 -22.02
C SER A 276 14.32 2.61 -22.47
N LEU A 277 15.22 2.10 -21.64
CA LEU A 277 16.65 1.96 -21.96
C LEU A 277 16.97 0.72 -22.81
N GLU A 278 15.96 -0.02 -23.30
CA GLU A 278 16.14 -1.27 -24.05
C GLU A 278 16.34 -1.08 -25.58
N GLN A 279 16.84 0.07 -26.05
CA GLN A 279 17.11 0.33 -27.48
C GLN A 279 18.51 0.89 -27.78
N VAL A 280 19.55 0.26 -27.24
CA VAL A 280 20.89 0.35 -27.83
C VAL A 280 21.49 -1.05 -27.82
N ILE A 281 21.13 -1.86 -28.83
CA ILE A 281 21.99 -2.94 -29.29
C ILE A 281 22.54 -2.43 -30.62
N GLU A 282 23.87 -2.41 -30.68
CA GLU A 282 24.73 -2.01 -31.79
C GLU A 282 24.16 -2.47 -33.14
N VAL A 283 23.83 -1.50 -34.00
CA VAL A 283 23.92 -1.71 -35.44
C VAL A 283 25.37 -1.35 -35.77
N GLU A 284 26.26 -2.33 -35.63
CA GLU A 284 27.50 -2.33 -36.40
C GLU A 284 27.19 -2.96 -37.77
N ASP A 285 27.58 -2.23 -38.80
CA ASP A 285 27.33 -2.48 -40.21
C ASP A 285 28.09 -3.70 -40.74
N GLU A 286 27.44 -4.34 -41.73
CA GLU A 286 27.99 -5.01 -42.92
C GLU A 286 28.83 -6.31 -42.81
N ASP A 287 28.24 -7.37 -43.40
CA ASP A 287 28.81 -8.38 -44.31
C ASP A 287 30.07 -9.18 -43.93
N GLU A 288 29.91 -10.49 -43.72
CA GLU A 288 30.34 -11.55 -44.68
C GLU A 288 30.24 -12.97 -44.08
N GLU A 289 29.55 -13.84 -44.83
CA GLU A 289 29.60 -15.31 -44.94
C GLU A 289 29.84 -16.27 -43.73
N ALA A 290 28.95 -17.28 -43.67
CA ALA A 290 29.07 -18.49 -42.85
C ALA A 290 30.12 -19.49 -43.41
N PRO A 291 30.58 -20.43 -42.57
CA PRO A 291 30.12 -21.80 -42.83
C PRO A 291 29.78 -22.66 -41.59
N LYS A 292 28.93 -23.65 -41.87
CA LYS A 292 28.40 -24.73 -41.00
C LYS A 292 29.49 -25.66 -40.45
N ILE A 293 29.38 -26.07 -39.18
CA ILE A 293 29.67 -27.44 -38.71
C ILE A 293 28.70 -27.81 -37.57
N GLU A 294 28.03 -28.96 -37.71
CA GLU A 294 27.23 -29.64 -36.68
C GLU A 294 28.14 -30.37 -35.66
N SER A 295 27.79 -30.36 -34.36
CA SER A 295 27.60 -31.60 -33.57
C SER A 295 27.36 -31.34 -32.06
N THR A 296 26.17 -31.76 -31.64
CA THR A 296 25.72 -32.40 -30.39
C THR A 296 26.01 -31.88 -28.96
N ARG A 297 24.87 -31.75 -28.26
CA ARG A 297 24.56 -32.16 -26.86
C ARG A 297 24.71 -31.13 -25.71
N ALA A 298 23.56 -30.48 -25.47
CA ALA A 298 22.83 -30.38 -24.20
C ALA A 298 23.58 -30.10 -22.89
N LEU A 299 23.30 -28.94 -22.29
CA LEU A 299 22.83 -28.84 -20.90
C LEU A 299 22.31 -27.44 -20.53
N SER A 300 21.15 -27.44 -19.87
CA SER A 300 20.62 -26.44 -18.93
C SER A 300 20.13 -25.09 -19.49
N SER A 301 18.83 -25.07 -19.83
CA SER A 301 18.02 -23.86 -19.90
C SER A 301 17.83 -23.28 -18.49
N HIS A 302 18.46 -22.14 -18.21
CA HIS A 302 17.99 -21.25 -17.15
C HIS A 302 16.68 -20.61 -17.62
N VAL A 303 15.59 -21.10 -17.04
CA VAL A 303 14.24 -20.56 -17.20
C VAL A 303 14.22 -19.15 -16.62
N VAL A 304 14.12 -18.17 -17.51
CA VAL A 304 13.73 -16.80 -17.22
C VAL A 304 12.33 -16.81 -16.56
N PRO A 305 12.13 -16.21 -15.38
CA PRO A 305 10.79 -16.02 -14.84
C PRO A 305 10.07 -14.99 -15.71
N SER A 306 9.21 -15.48 -16.60
CA SER A 306 8.28 -14.65 -17.35
C SER A 306 7.33 -13.93 -16.38
N PHE A 307 7.43 -12.60 -16.32
CA PHE A 307 6.51 -11.75 -15.59
C PHE A 307 5.20 -11.66 -16.38
N ARG A 308 4.26 -12.56 -16.08
CA ARG A 308 2.93 -12.60 -16.69
C ARG A 308 1.88 -12.29 -15.62
N GLU A 309 1.72 -11.00 -15.31
CA GLU A 309 0.60 -10.55 -14.48
C GLU A 309 -0.69 -10.60 -15.32
N ARG A 310 -1.64 -11.42 -14.90
CA ARG A 310 -2.90 -11.66 -15.60
C ARG A 310 -3.82 -10.45 -15.50
N ARG A 311 -4.42 -10.08 -16.64
CA ARG A 311 -5.68 -9.32 -16.70
C ARG A 311 -6.75 -10.02 -15.86
N THR A 312 -7.25 -9.35 -14.82
CA THR A 312 -8.57 -9.57 -14.23
C THR A 312 -8.96 -8.33 -13.42
N ASP A 313 -10.05 -7.67 -13.79
CA ASP A 313 -10.68 -6.51 -13.12
C ASP A 313 -11.33 -6.85 -11.76
N ALA A 314 -10.73 -7.77 -11.01
CA ALA A 314 -11.07 -8.05 -9.63
C ALA A 314 -9.86 -8.72 -8.98
N MET A 315 -9.17 -8.00 -8.11
CA MET A 315 -8.08 -8.57 -7.33
C MET A 315 -8.68 -9.43 -6.22
N PHE A 316 -9.06 -10.67 -6.55
CA PHE A 316 -9.36 -11.68 -5.54
C PHE A 316 -8.05 -12.10 -4.84
N PRO A 317 -8.03 -12.24 -3.50
CA PRO A 317 -6.86 -12.74 -2.79
C PRO A 317 -6.60 -14.20 -3.20
N ASN A 318 -5.33 -14.55 -3.40
CA ASN A 318 -4.76 -15.89 -3.61
C ASN A 318 -5.79 -17.05 -3.67
N ARG A 319 -5.98 -17.66 -4.86
CA ARG A 319 -6.93 -18.78 -5.07
C ARG A 319 -6.71 -19.97 -4.11
N SER A 320 -5.49 -20.20 -3.63
CA SER A 320 -5.18 -21.24 -2.62
C SER A 320 -5.75 -20.92 -1.24
N VAL A 321 -5.84 -19.63 -0.89
CA VAL A 321 -6.44 -19.16 0.37
C VAL A 321 -7.96 -19.11 0.26
N SER A 322 -8.54 -18.71 -0.89
CA SER A 322 -9.99 -18.64 -1.06
C SER A 322 -10.68 -20.01 -1.07
N LEU A 323 -10.03 -21.06 -1.59
CA LEU A 323 -10.57 -22.44 -1.53
C LEU A 323 -10.51 -23.00 -0.10
N GLY A 324 -9.46 -22.68 0.65
CA GLY A 324 -9.35 -23.04 2.07
C GLY A 324 -10.39 -22.30 2.92
N LEU A 325 -10.57 -21.01 2.67
CA LEU A 325 -11.54 -20.16 3.38
C LEU A 325 -12.99 -20.59 3.08
N ARG A 326 -13.33 -20.91 1.82
CA ARG A 326 -14.67 -21.42 1.47
C ARG A 326 -14.98 -22.76 2.12
N LYS A 327 -14.00 -23.68 2.22
CA LYS A 327 -14.19 -24.96 2.92
C LYS A 327 -14.38 -24.78 4.43
N GLN A 328 -13.61 -23.87 5.05
CA GLN A 328 -13.74 -23.60 6.49
C GLN A 328 -15.03 -22.84 6.84
N ILE A 329 -15.44 -21.87 6.02
CA ILE A 329 -16.72 -21.16 6.20
C ILE A 329 -17.90 -22.11 5.98
N PHE A 330 -17.86 -22.97 4.96
CA PHE A 330 -18.89 -23.98 4.75
C PHE A 330 -18.97 -24.97 5.91
N ALA A 331 -17.83 -25.47 6.42
CA ALA A 331 -17.81 -26.34 7.59
C ALA A 331 -18.37 -25.64 8.85
N PHE A 332 -18.08 -24.35 9.04
CA PHE A 332 -18.56 -23.57 10.17
C PHE A 332 -20.07 -23.29 10.10
N VAL A 333 -20.59 -22.95 8.92
CA VAL A 333 -22.03 -22.76 8.69
C VAL A 333 -22.79 -24.08 8.88
N MET A 334 -22.27 -25.19 8.37
CA MET A 334 -22.88 -26.51 8.56
C MET A 334 -22.83 -26.96 10.03
N PHE A 335 -21.77 -26.62 10.77
CA PHE A 335 -21.66 -26.92 12.20
C PHE A 335 -22.66 -26.11 13.04
N ILE A 336 -22.84 -24.82 12.73
CA ILE A 336 -23.86 -23.99 13.39
C ILE A 336 -25.27 -24.51 13.06
N LEU A 337 -25.55 -24.83 11.79
CA LEU A 337 -26.84 -25.41 11.40
C LEU A 337 -27.11 -26.75 12.10
N PHE A 338 -26.09 -27.59 12.26
CA PHE A 338 -26.19 -28.86 12.98
C PHE A 338 -26.48 -28.67 14.48
N ILE A 339 -25.84 -27.71 15.14
CA ILE A 339 -26.13 -27.35 16.54
C ILE A 339 -27.55 -26.80 16.69
N LEU A 340 -28.00 -25.98 15.74
CA LEU A 340 -29.36 -25.42 15.77
C LEU A 340 -30.43 -26.49 15.53
N LEU A 341 -30.16 -27.48 14.67
CA LEU A 341 -31.06 -28.63 14.43
C LEU A 341 -31.13 -29.57 15.64
N LEU A 342 -30.01 -29.83 16.33
CA LEU A 342 -29.99 -30.63 17.56
C LEU A 342 -30.67 -29.96 18.77
N ARG A 343 -30.93 -28.65 18.71
CA ARG A 343 -31.70 -27.93 19.72
C ARG A 343 -33.21 -27.95 19.50
N GLN A 344 -33.67 -28.45 18.35
CA GLN A 344 -35.09 -28.53 17.98
C GLN A 344 -35.68 -29.94 18.04
N THR A 345 -34.86 -30.94 18.39
CA THR A 345 -35.28 -32.30 18.78
C THR A 345 -35.04 -32.49 20.27
#